data_AF-A0A5Q2N622-F1
#
_entry.id   AF-A0A5Q2N622-F1
#
_cell.length_a   1.000
_cell.length_b   1.000
_cell.length_c   1.000
_cell.angle_alpha   90.00
_cell.angle_beta   90.00
_cell.angle_gamma   90.00
#
_symmetry.space_group_name_H-M   'P 1'
#
loop_
_entity.id
_entity.type
_entity.pdbx_description
1 polymer ?
#
loop_
_entity_poly.entity_id
_entity_poly.type
_entity_poly.pdbx_seq_one_letter_code
_entity_poly.pdbx_strand_id
1 'polypeptide(L)'
;MNDSSADLTVSVTVGPNELVEKQVFLKPHKPVPGELDILCCVELRKLFPVEIEGYEIVDDKKETLGPPVPILVSAVDFKAIEQKVVKHTFKIRGVPELAQVVDAFPINVKEKIDITGTGQEFRENVKITVTFDLAILFSVFRDGKNKIFTRQIYDLYCLTKFSVPEPEEGTLVAKAKIMANSPVCVLDLA
;
A
#
# COMPACT_ATOMS: atom_id res chain seq x y z
N MET A 1 20.56 -10.74 -32.68
CA MET A 1 20.88 -9.31 -32.49
C MET A 1 20.23 -8.54 -33.63
N ASN A 2 19.21 -7.75 -33.34
CA ASN A 2 18.69 -6.71 -34.22
C ASN A 2 18.07 -5.66 -33.31
N ASP A 3 18.93 -4.75 -32.90
CA ASP A 3 18.56 -3.54 -32.19
C ASP A 3 17.87 -2.61 -33.21
N SER A 4 16.58 -2.39 -33.04
CA SER A 4 15.86 -1.38 -33.81
C SER A 4 14.69 -0.85 -32.97
N SER A 5 15.02 -0.17 -31.86
CA SER A 5 14.17 0.95 -31.46
C SER A 5 14.31 2.03 -32.54
N ALA A 6 13.61 1.84 -33.65
CA ALA A 6 13.54 2.87 -34.68
C ALA A 6 12.97 4.13 -34.04
N ASP A 7 13.80 5.17 -33.94
CA ASP A 7 13.33 6.51 -33.61
C ASP A 7 12.26 6.88 -34.64
N LEU A 8 11.02 6.94 -34.16
CA LEU A 8 9.87 7.36 -34.96
C LEU A 8 9.96 8.88 -35.15
N THR A 9 10.89 9.31 -36.01
CA THR A 9 10.98 10.71 -36.43
C THR A 9 9.91 10.94 -37.48
N VAL A 10 8.94 11.78 -37.13
CA VAL A 10 7.82 12.13 -38.00
C VAL A 10 8.04 13.56 -38.48
N SER A 11 8.52 13.72 -39.72
CA SER A 11 8.58 15.01 -40.38
C SER A 11 7.24 15.35 -41.06
N VAL A 12 6.83 16.61 -40.96
CA VAL A 12 5.68 17.18 -41.65
C VAL A 12 6.15 18.45 -42.34
N THR A 13 5.88 18.55 -43.64
CA THR A 13 6.12 19.78 -44.41
C THR A 13 4.81 20.55 -44.46
N VAL A 14 4.84 21.84 -44.12
CA VAL A 14 3.64 22.69 -43.99
C VAL A 14 3.82 23.92 -44.87
N GLY A 15 2.81 24.25 -45.70
CA GLY A 15 2.76 25.51 -46.43
C GLY A 15 2.33 26.71 -45.56
N PRO A 16 2.42 27.95 -46.08
CA PRO A 16 1.90 29.11 -45.37
C PRO A 16 0.37 29.00 -45.20
N ASN A 17 -0.10 29.12 -43.94
CA ASN A 17 -1.51 29.02 -43.53
C ASN A 17 -2.18 27.65 -43.69
N GLU A 18 -1.40 26.57 -43.84
CA GLU A 18 -1.92 25.22 -43.96
C GLU A 18 -1.97 24.53 -42.58
N LEU A 19 -3.11 23.94 -42.22
CA LEU A 19 -3.24 23.08 -41.05
C LEU A 19 -3.07 21.63 -41.51
N VAL A 20 -1.99 21.00 -41.07
CA VAL A 20 -1.71 19.59 -41.37
C VAL A 20 -1.76 18.79 -40.07
N GLU A 21 -2.67 17.82 -40.01
CA GLU A 21 -2.72 16.83 -38.93
C GLU A 21 -2.01 15.55 -39.36
N LYS A 22 -1.15 15.00 -38.49
CA LYS A 22 -0.52 13.70 -38.72
C LYS A 22 -0.74 12.78 -37.54
N GLN A 23 -1.27 11.60 -37.81
CA GLN A 23 -1.47 10.56 -36.82
C GLN A 23 -0.20 9.72 -36.69
N VAL A 24 0.34 9.62 -35.48
CA VAL A 24 1.50 8.78 -35.16
C VAL A 24 1.01 7.56 -34.42
N PHE A 25 1.13 6.39 -35.06
CA PHE A 25 0.80 5.12 -34.43
C PHE A 25 2.01 4.61 -33.65
N LEU A 26 1.97 4.77 -32.32
CA LEU A 26 2.93 4.15 -31.44
C LEU A 26 2.72 2.64 -31.47
N LYS A 27 3.78 1.86 -31.75
CA LYS A 27 3.70 0.40 -31.66
C LYS A 27 3.31 0.03 -30.23
N PRO A 28 2.25 -0.78 -30.01
CA PRO A 28 1.91 -1.25 -28.69
C PRO A 28 3.06 -2.12 -28.18
N HIS A 29 3.79 -1.63 -27.18
CA HIS A 29 4.74 -2.45 -26.46
C HIS A 29 3.99 -3.58 -25.77
N LYS A 30 4.47 -4.83 -25.97
CA LYS A 30 3.90 -5.99 -25.29
C LYS A 30 4.07 -5.78 -23.77
N PRO A 31 3.04 -6.07 -22.95
CA PRO A 31 3.15 -5.98 -21.51
C PRO A 31 4.25 -6.92 -21.01
N VAL A 32 5.12 -6.40 -20.14
CA VAL A 32 6.13 -7.21 -19.46
C VAL A 32 5.52 -7.73 -18.16
N PRO A 33 5.63 -9.04 -17.85
CA PRO A 33 5.29 -9.55 -16.53
C PRO A 33 6.35 -9.08 -15.53
N GLY A 34 5.91 -8.37 -14.49
CA GLY A 34 6.72 -8.07 -13.31
C GLY A 34 6.16 -8.80 -12.10
N GLU A 35 7.03 -9.37 -11.28
CA GLU A 35 6.66 -9.97 -10.00
C GLU A 35 7.25 -9.13 -8.86
N LEU A 36 6.46 -8.88 -7.83
CA LEU A 36 6.90 -8.21 -6.61
C LEU A 36 6.30 -8.92 -5.41
N ASP A 37 7.16 -9.19 -4.45
CA ASP A 37 6.76 -9.72 -3.15
C ASP A 37 6.38 -8.56 -2.24
N ILE A 38 5.14 -8.57 -1.76
CA ILE A 38 4.60 -7.54 -0.88
C ILE A 38 4.41 -8.14 0.51
N LEU A 39 5.13 -7.62 1.50
CA LEU A 39 4.93 -7.95 2.90
C LEU A 39 3.87 -7.02 3.50
N CYS A 40 2.78 -7.61 3.95
CA CYS A 40 1.71 -6.93 4.68
C CYS A 40 1.77 -7.35 6.15
N CYS A 41 1.98 -6.38 7.05
CA CYS A 41 1.92 -6.59 8.49
C CYS A 41 0.67 -5.88 9.03
N VAL A 42 -0.19 -6.58 9.74
CA VAL A 42 -1.41 -6.02 10.33
C VAL A 42 -1.33 -6.11 11.84
N GLU A 43 -1.43 -4.96 12.50
CA GLU A 43 -1.59 -4.86 13.95
C GLU A 43 -3.06 -4.63 14.28
N LEU A 44 -3.66 -5.53 15.06
CA LEU A 44 -5.03 -5.44 15.54
C LEU A 44 -5.04 -5.07 17.02
N ARG A 45 -5.87 -4.08 17.36
CA ARG A 45 -6.10 -3.60 18.73
C ARG A 45 -7.58 -3.63 19.06
N LYS A 46 -7.90 -3.94 20.32
CA LYS A 46 -9.25 -3.84 20.88
C LYS A 46 -9.28 -2.68 21.89
N LEU A 47 -10.15 -1.71 21.64
CA LEU A 47 -10.32 -0.50 22.44
C LEU A 47 -11.59 -0.60 23.28
N PHE A 48 -11.49 -0.24 24.55
CA PHE A 48 -12.61 -0.22 25.48
C PHE A 48 -12.80 1.19 26.05
N PRO A 49 -14.03 1.71 26.10
CA PRO A 49 -14.30 2.88 26.90
C PRO A 49 -14.17 2.49 28.37
N VAL A 50 -13.29 3.19 29.09
CA VAL A 50 -13.11 3.05 30.53
C VAL A 50 -13.36 4.42 31.15
N GLU A 51 -14.16 4.42 32.20
CA GLU A 51 -14.40 5.60 33.02
C GLU A 51 -13.36 5.63 34.13
N ILE A 52 -12.56 6.69 34.18
CA ILE A 52 -11.60 6.94 35.25
C ILE A 52 -12.03 8.19 36.02
N GLU A 53 -11.68 8.25 37.29
CA GLU A 53 -11.93 9.43 38.11
C GLU A 53 -10.80 10.46 37.93
N GLY A 54 -11.16 11.64 37.48
CA GLY A 54 -10.32 12.83 37.49
C GLY A 54 -10.59 13.68 38.72
N TYR A 55 -9.55 14.33 39.22
CA TYR A 55 -9.64 15.27 40.33
C TYR A 55 -9.08 16.62 39.90
N GLU A 56 -9.78 17.70 40.21
CA GLU A 56 -9.22 19.05 40.05
C GLU A 56 -8.21 19.29 41.17
N ILE A 57 -6.99 19.68 40.81
CA ILE A 57 -5.92 19.96 41.77
C ILE A 57 -5.58 21.44 41.71
N VAL A 58 -5.53 22.10 42.86
CA VAL A 58 -4.96 23.45 42.96
C VAL A 58 -3.45 23.34 43.12
N ASP A 59 -2.71 23.78 42.09
CA ASP A 59 -1.25 23.61 41.96
C ASP A 59 -0.47 24.06 43.20
N ASP A 60 -0.92 25.13 43.88
CA ASP A 60 -0.21 25.70 45.02
C ASP A 60 -0.37 24.91 46.34
N LYS A 61 -1.33 23.97 46.43
CA LYS A 61 -1.63 23.22 47.67
C LYS A 61 -1.62 21.71 47.51
N LYS A 62 -1.65 21.17 46.29
CA LYS A 62 -1.91 19.75 46.01
C LYS A 62 -3.18 19.21 46.68
N GLU A 63 -4.12 20.10 47.01
CA GLU A 63 -5.42 19.73 47.55
C GLU A 63 -6.37 19.45 46.39
N THR A 64 -7.07 18.32 46.46
CA THR A 64 -8.14 17.96 45.51
C THR A 64 -9.39 18.78 45.81
N LEU A 65 -9.92 19.45 44.81
CA LEU A 65 -11.17 20.20 44.87
C LEU A 65 -12.32 19.40 44.28
N GLY A 66 -13.46 19.44 44.98
CA GLY A 66 -14.73 18.91 44.47
C GLY A 66 -14.83 17.37 44.46
N PRO A 67 -15.98 16.85 44.04
CA PRO A 67 -16.17 15.42 43.82
C PRO A 67 -15.35 14.94 42.61
N PRO A 68 -14.99 13.64 42.53
CA PRO A 68 -14.36 13.07 41.36
C PRO A 68 -15.20 13.32 40.11
N VAL A 69 -14.55 13.74 39.03
CA VAL A 69 -15.17 13.95 37.71
C VAL A 69 -14.92 12.72 36.86
N PRO A 70 -15.95 12.08 36.29
CA PRO A 70 -15.74 10.94 35.41
C PRO A 70 -15.13 11.39 34.07
N ILE A 71 -14.01 10.77 33.71
CA ILE A 71 -13.32 10.98 32.43
C ILE A 71 -13.41 9.67 31.64
N LEU A 72 -14.01 9.76 30.45
CA LEU A 72 -14.02 8.65 29.50
C LEU A 72 -12.68 8.60 28.77
N VAL A 73 -11.92 7.52 28.98
CA VAL A 73 -10.67 7.21 28.28
C VAL A 73 -10.81 5.92 27.50
N SER A 74 -10.05 5.75 26.42
CA SER A 74 -9.99 4.49 25.69
C SER A 74 -8.81 3.65 26.20
N ALA A 75 -9.11 2.57 26.92
CA ALA A 75 -8.11 1.58 27.29
C ALA A 75 -7.83 0.63 26.12
N VAL A 76 -6.58 0.16 26.02
CA VAL A 76 -6.15 -0.84 25.03
C VAL A 76 -5.92 -2.14 25.78
N ASP A 77 -6.62 -3.20 25.40
CA ASP A 77 -6.55 -4.49 26.11
C ASP A 77 -5.84 -5.55 25.26
N PHE A 78 -6.38 -5.85 24.07
CA PHE A 78 -5.82 -6.89 23.20
C PHE A 78 -4.97 -6.28 22.07
N LYS A 79 -3.74 -6.77 21.91
CA LYS A 79 -2.84 -6.47 20.78
C LYS A 79 -2.36 -7.77 20.14
N ALA A 80 -2.78 -8.01 18.90
CA ALA A 80 -2.27 -9.09 18.05
C ALA A 80 -1.59 -8.52 16.81
N ILE A 81 -0.55 -9.21 16.33
CA ILE A 81 0.16 -8.85 15.11
C ILE A 81 0.20 -10.10 14.23
N GLU A 82 -0.21 -9.94 12.98
CA GLU A 82 -0.13 -10.99 11.98
C GLU A 82 0.63 -10.48 10.76
N GLN A 83 1.58 -11.28 10.27
CA GLN A 83 2.42 -10.95 9.12
C GLN A 83 2.10 -11.89 7.97
N LYS A 84 1.82 -11.31 6.80
CA LYS A 84 1.53 -12.06 5.59
C LYS A 84 2.33 -11.54 4.42
N VAL A 85 3.12 -12.41 3.82
CA VAL A 85 3.76 -12.16 2.53
C VAL A 85 2.76 -12.54 1.44
N VAL A 86 2.41 -11.58 0.58
CA VAL A 86 1.56 -11.79 -0.58
C VAL A 86 2.38 -11.56 -1.84
N LYS A 87 2.37 -12.55 -2.73
CA LYS A 87 2.98 -12.42 -4.06
C LYS A 87 1.94 -11.86 -5.01
N HIS A 88 2.27 -10.73 -5.66
CA HIS A 88 1.45 -10.19 -6.71
C HIS A 88 2.23 -10.17 -8.03
N THR A 89 1.63 -10.78 -9.05
CA THR A 89 2.14 -10.73 -10.42
C THR A 89 1.37 -9.65 -11.16
N PHE A 90 2.07 -8.69 -11.77
CA PHE A 90 1.46 -7.60 -12.52
C PHE A 90 1.92 -7.65 -13.98
N LYS A 91 1.02 -7.24 -14.89
CA LYS A 91 1.36 -7.01 -16.30
C LYS A 91 1.34 -5.52 -16.57
N ILE A 92 2.51 -4.93 -16.75
CA ILE A 92 2.65 -3.47 -16.86
C ILE A 92 2.80 -3.09 -18.33
N ARG A 93 1.93 -2.19 -18.79
CA ARG A 93 1.94 -1.67 -20.16
C ARG A 93 2.62 -0.30 -20.22
N GLY A 94 3.19 0.04 -21.38
CA GLY A 94 3.78 1.37 -21.61
C GLY A 94 5.06 1.61 -20.81
N VAL A 95 5.79 0.55 -20.48
CA VAL A 95 7.14 0.56 -19.90
C VAL A 95 8.04 -0.25 -20.84
N PRO A 96 9.30 0.19 -21.09
CA PRO A 96 10.23 -0.56 -21.93
C PRO A 96 10.49 -1.98 -21.42
N GLU A 97 10.73 -2.93 -22.35
CA GLU A 97 10.97 -4.34 -22.02
C GLU A 97 12.19 -4.56 -21.12
N LEU A 98 13.21 -3.73 -21.28
CA LEU A 98 14.45 -3.77 -20.49
C LEU A 98 14.35 -3.03 -19.15
N ALA A 99 13.20 -2.43 -18.83
CA ALA A 99 13.08 -1.64 -17.61
C ALA A 99 12.98 -2.54 -16.38
N GLN A 100 13.78 -2.25 -15.36
CA GLN A 100 13.81 -2.98 -14.10
C GLN A 100 13.10 -2.17 -13.01
N VAL A 101 12.44 -2.88 -12.08
CA VAL A 101 11.89 -2.26 -10.87
C VAL A 101 13.05 -1.82 -9.98
N VAL A 102 13.08 -0.53 -9.65
CA VAL A 102 14.06 0.06 -8.73
C VAL A 102 13.49 0.14 -7.32
N ASP A 103 12.22 0.53 -7.23
CA ASP A 103 11.54 0.73 -5.96
C ASP A 103 10.02 0.64 -6.14
N ALA A 104 9.31 0.42 -5.05
CA ALA A 104 7.86 0.36 -5.04
C ALA A 104 7.29 0.89 -3.72
N PHE A 105 6.43 1.90 -3.82
CA PHE A 105 5.87 2.62 -2.68
C PHE A 105 4.38 2.34 -2.55
N PRO A 106 3.92 1.76 -1.43
CA PRO A 106 2.50 1.62 -1.16
C PRO A 106 1.90 2.98 -0.83
N ILE A 107 0.75 3.27 -1.44
CA ILE A 107 -0.01 4.50 -1.23
C ILE A 107 -1.50 4.15 -1.04
N ASN A 108 -2.29 5.10 -0.53
CA ASN A 108 -3.73 4.93 -0.33
C ASN A 108 -4.13 3.68 0.47
N VAL A 109 -3.33 3.31 1.48
CA VAL A 109 -3.61 2.14 2.34
C VAL A 109 -4.88 2.38 3.15
N LYS A 110 -5.79 1.40 3.11
CA LYS A 110 -7.05 1.41 3.86
C LYS A 110 -7.30 0.03 4.44
N GLU A 111 -7.84 -0.01 5.65
CA GLU A 111 -8.19 -1.22 6.35
C GLU A 111 -9.71 -1.33 6.50
N LYS A 112 -10.22 -2.53 6.26
CA LYS A 112 -11.60 -2.90 6.57
C LYS A 112 -11.58 -4.10 7.50
N ILE A 113 -12.30 -3.99 8.61
CA ILE A 113 -12.46 -5.05 9.60
C ILE A 113 -13.85 -5.64 9.42
N ASP A 114 -13.93 -6.95 9.23
CA ASP A 114 -15.17 -7.72 9.13
C ASP A 114 -15.15 -8.79 10.23
N ILE A 115 -16.17 -8.80 11.09
CA ILE A 115 -16.37 -9.88 12.08
C ILE A 115 -17.08 -11.03 11.37
N THR A 116 -16.43 -12.19 11.28
CA THR A 116 -16.89 -13.33 10.45
C THR A 116 -17.63 -14.40 11.23
N GLY A 117 -17.62 -14.34 12.57
CA GLY A 117 -18.37 -15.25 13.43
C GLY A 117 -18.23 -14.87 14.91
N THR A 118 -19.13 -15.36 15.75
CA THR A 118 -19.12 -15.17 17.20
C THR A 118 -19.18 -16.54 17.88
N GLY A 119 -18.28 -16.79 18.83
CA GLY A 119 -18.21 -18.05 19.59
C GLY A 119 -16.85 -18.76 19.56
N GLN A 120 -16.63 -19.64 20.54
CA GLN A 120 -15.38 -20.42 20.74
C GLN A 120 -15.07 -21.40 19.59
N GLU A 121 -16.02 -21.68 18.70
CA GLU A 121 -15.84 -22.61 17.58
C GLU A 121 -15.07 -21.99 16.39
N PHE A 122 -15.01 -20.65 16.30
CA PHE A 122 -14.30 -19.97 15.20
C PHE A 122 -12.87 -19.62 15.61
N ARG A 123 -11.90 -20.42 15.15
CA ARG A 123 -10.47 -20.12 15.30
C ARG A 123 -10.07 -18.81 14.62
N GLU A 124 -10.79 -18.38 13.59
CA GLU A 124 -10.57 -17.12 12.86
C GLU A 124 -11.91 -16.36 12.77
N ASN A 125 -12.16 -15.46 13.71
CA ASN A 125 -13.43 -14.76 13.85
C ASN A 125 -13.40 -13.28 13.45
N VAL A 126 -12.21 -12.74 13.18
CA VAL A 126 -12.02 -11.39 12.64
C VAL A 126 -11.21 -11.48 11.36
N LYS A 127 -11.72 -10.89 10.28
CA LYS A 127 -11.05 -10.75 8.99
C LYS A 127 -10.70 -9.29 8.75
N ILE A 128 -9.46 -9.02 8.40
CA ILE A 128 -8.97 -7.71 8.03
C ILE A 128 -8.59 -7.72 6.55
N THR A 129 -9.26 -6.86 5.79
CA THR A 129 -8.95 -6.61 4.38
C THR A 129 -8.19 -5.30 4.30
N VAL A 130 -6.95 -5.36 3.86
CA VAL A 130 -6.12 -4.18 3.60
C VAL A 130 -6.13 -3.93 2.11
N THR A 131 -6.65 -2.80 1.65
CA THR A 131 -6.55 -2.36 0.26
C THR A 131 -5.51 -1.26 0.13
N PHE A 132 -4.77 -1.25 -0.96
CA PHE A 132 -3.72 -0.26 -1.22
C PHE A 132 -3.43 -0.15 -2.72
N ASP A 133 -2.84 0.97 -3.10
CA ASP A 133 -2.25 1.16 -4.41
C ASP A 133 -0.72 1.07 -4.31
N LEU A 134 -0.05 0.90 -5.42
CA LEU A 134 1.40 0.78 -5.48
C LEU A 134 1.97 1.67 -6.59
N ALA A 135 2.80 2.64 -6.21
CA ALA A 135 3.59 3.43 -7.14
C ALA A 135 4.95 2.76 -7.35
N ILE A 136 5.21 2.25 -8.55
CA ILE A 136 6.44 1.54 -8.90
C ILE A 136 7.34 2.43 -9.75
N LEU A 137 8.61 2.48 -9.37
CA LEU A 137 9.69 3.12 -10.11
C LEU A 137 10.40 2.09 -10.99
N PHE A 138 10.51 2.42 -12.27
CA PHE A 138 11.24 1.64 -13.26
C PHE A 138 12.43 2.42 -13.78
N SER A 139 13.50 1.71 -14.13
CA SER A 139 14.72 2.28 -14.67
C SER A 139 15.18 1.50 -15.89
N VAL A 140 15.63 2.20 -16.93
CA VAL A 140 16.26 1.61 -18.11
C VAL A 140 17.43 2.46 -18.55
N PHE A 141 18.52 1.82 -18.97
CA PHE A 141 19.65 2.50 -19.58
C PHE A 141 19.42 2.65 -21.09
N ARG A 142 19.43 3.88 -21.61
CA ARG A 142 19.31 4.19 -23.05
C ARG A 142 20.26 5.32 -23.43
N ASP A 143 20.99 5.15 -24.53
CA ASP A 143 21.92 6.15 -25.07
C ASP A 143 22.93 6.68 -24.03
N GLY A 144 23.45 5.78 -23.19
CA GLY A 144 24.39 6.17 -22.12
C GLY A 144 23.74 6.85 -20.91
N LYS A 145 22.42 7.03 -20.87
CA LYS A 145 21.70 7.75 -19.82
C LYS A 145 20.65 6.88 -19.16
N ASN A 146 20.53 7.00 -17.84
CA ASN A 146 19.44 6.34 -17.12
C ASN A 146 18.12 7.10 -17.32
N LYS A 147 17.05 6.38 -17.64
CA LYS A 147 15.70 6.92 -17.83
C LYS A 147 14.76 6.26 -16.81
N ILE A 148 14.05 7.09 -16.05
CA ILE A 148 13.13 6.65 -14.99
C ILE A 148 11.68 6.79 -15.44
N PHE A 149 10.85 5.81 -15.10
CA PHE A 149 9.40 5.81 -15.35
C PHE A 149 8.66 5.48 -14.06
N THR A 150 7.48 6.07 -13.89
CA THR A 150 6.57 5.78 -12.77
C THR A 150 5.29 5.15 -13.29
N ARG A 151 4.79 4.13 -12.60
CA ARG A 151 3.45 3.58 -12.82
C ARG A 151 2.76 3.29 -11.50
N GLN A 152 1.47 3.60 -11.44
CA GLN A 152 0.61 3.25 -10.31
C GLN A 152 -0.23 2.03 -10.67
N ILE A 153 -0.25 1.06 -9.76
CA ILE A 153 -1.15 -0.09 -9.76
C ILE A 153 -2.19 0.16 -8.69
N TYR A 154 -3.46 -0.06 -9.03
CA TYR A 154 -4.59 0.25 -8.16
C TYR A 154 -5.23 -1.01 -7.61
N ASP A 155 -5.97 -0.84 -6.50
CA ASP A 155 -6.88 -1.85 -5.94
C ASP A 155 -6.21 -3.19 -5.59
N LEU A 156 -4.94 -3.13 -5.13
CA LEU A 156 -4.28 -4.29 -4.55
C LEU A 156 -4.87 -4.57 -3.17
N TYR A 157 -4.82 -5.83 -2.74
CA TYR A 157 -5.35 -6.20 -1.44
C TYR A 157 -4.60 -7.35 -0.76
N CYS A 158 -4.57 -7.30 0.56
CA CYS A 158 -4.13 -8.38 1.43
C CYS A 158 -5.24 -8.75 2.42
N LEU A 159 -5.41 -10.06 2.65
CA LEU A 159 -6.37 -10.59 3.61
C LEU A 159 -5.64 -11.25 4.77
N THR A 160 -5.95 -10.80 5.98
CA THR A 160 -5.38 -11.31 7.22
C THR A 160 -6.51 -11.69 8.16
N LYS A 161 -6.33 -12.73 8.98
CA LYS A 161 -7.36 -13.23 9.87
C LYS A 161 -6.81 -13.36 11.29
N PHE A 162 -7.68 -13.15 12.27
CA PHE A 162 -7.35 -13.16 13.68
C PHE A 162 -8.36 -13.98 14.47
N SER A 163 -7.88 -14.54 15.58
CA SER A 163 -8.71 -15.05 16.66
C SER A 163 -8.76 -14.00 17.77
N VAL A 164 -9.93 -13.43 18.01
CA VAL A 164 -10.13 -12.38 19.02
C VAL A 164 -11.17 -12.87 20.03
N PRO A 165 -10.87 -12.89 21.34
CA PRO A 165 -11.89 -13.19 22.33
C PRO A 165 -12.97 -12.10 22.32
N GLU A 166 -14.23 -12.53 22.25
CA GLU A 166 -15.42 -11.66 22.34
C GLU A 166 -15.33 -10.42 21.42
N PRO A 167 -15.29 -10.59 20.09
CA PRO A 167 -14.96 -9.51 19.14
C PRO A 167 -15.99 -8.36 19.11
N GLU A 168 -17.19 -8.57 19.66
CA GLU A 168 -18.25 -7.57 19.76
C GLU A 168 -18.09 -6.63 20.98
N GLU A 169 -17.27 -7.03 21.95
CA GLU A 169 -17.01 -6.22 23.13
C GLU A 169 -16.02 -5.11 22.76
N GLY A 170 -16.39 -3.83 22.91
CA GLY A 170 -15.50 -2.72 22.54
C GLY A 170 -15.36 -2.47 21.03
N THR A 171 -14.32 -1.73 20.64
CA THR A 171 -14.08 -1.30 19.25
C THR A 171 -12.77 -1.87 18.73
N LEU A 172 -12.82 -2.60 17.61
CA LEU A 172 -11.64 -3.11 16.93
C LEU A 172 -11.01 -2.05 16.03
N VAL A 173 -9.69 -1.89 16.13
CA VAL A 173 -8.90 -0.98 15.30
C VAL A 173 -7.73 -1.74 14.70
N ALA A 174 -7.57 -1.63 13.39
CA ALA A 174 -6.48 -2.25 12.65
C ALA A 174 -5.54 -1.18 12.12
N LYS A 175 -4.24 -1.48 12.10
CA LYS A 175 -3.23 -0.68 11.43
C LYS A 175 -2.38 -1.59 10.55
N ALA A 176 -2.40 -1.34 9.26
CA ALA A 176 -1.57 -2.07 8.32
C ALA A 176 -0.27 -1.32 8.02
N LYS A 177 0.79 -2.09 7.82
CA LYS A 177 2.05 -1.63 7.25
C LYS A 177 2.36 -2.49 6.03
N ILE A 178 2.39 -1.87 4.86
CA ILE A 178 2.76 -2.51 3.60
C ILE A 178 4.22 -2.19 3.31
N MET A 179 4.97 -3.20 2.89
CA MET A 179 6.35 -3.08 2.43
C MET A 179 6.47 -3.88 1.14
N ALA A 180 6.88 -3.22 0.06
CA ALA A 180 7.29 -3.94 -1.14
C ALA A 180 8.76 -4.34 -0.96
N ASN A 181 9.04 -5.63 -0.99
CA ASN A 181 10.42 -6.08 -1.08
C ASN A 181 10.86 -5.81 -2.52
N SER A 182 11.79 -4.86 -2.70
CA SER A 182 12.44 -4.67 -4.00
C SER A 182 13.02 -6.02 -4.45
N PRO A 183 12.85 -6.43 -5.72
CA PRO A 183 13.66 -7.51 -6.23
C PRO A 183 15.12 -7.11 -6.04
N VAL A 184 15.92 -8.02 -5.47
CA VAL A 184 17.37 -7.87 -5.45
C VAL A 184 17.78 -7.78 -6.92
N CYS A 185 18.22 -6.61 -7.37
CA CYS A 185 18.87 -6.45 -8.66
C CYS A 185 20.16 -7.30 -8.62
N VAL A 186 20.08 -8.56 -9.03
CA VAL A 186 21.27 -9.31 -9.44
C VAL A 186 21.58 -8.82 -10.84
N LEU A 187 22.40 -7.78 -10.92
CA LEU A 187 23.13 -7.44 -12.13
C LEU A 187 24.16 -8.54 -12.35
N ASP A 188 23.77 -9.64 -12.99
CA ASP A 188 24.74 -10.50 -13.66
C ASP A 188 25.30 -9.71 -14.84
N LEU A 189 26.39 -8.99 -14.57
CA LEU A 189 27.29 -8.47 -15.58
C LEU A 189 28.03 -9.68 -16.19
N ALA A 190 27.46 -10.24 -17.24
CA ALA A 190 28.16 -11.15 -18.17
C ALA A 190 28.69 -10.36 -19.38
#